data_AF-A0A1V4VZ99-F1
#
_entry.id   AF-A0A1V4VZ99-F1
#
_cell.length_a   1.000
_cell.length_b   1.000
_cell.length_c   1.000
_cell.angle_alpha   90.00
_cell.angle_beta   90.00
_cell.angle_gamma   90.00
#
_symmetry.space_group_name_H-M   'P 1'
#
loop_
_entity.id
_entity.type
_entity.pdbx_description
1 polymer ?
#
loop_
_entity_poly.entity_id
_entity_poly.type
_entity_poly.pdbx_seq_one_letter_code
_entity_poly.pdbx_strand_id
1 'polypeptide(L)'
;MFETEESRIENSTKKYFGKYPGVVLSNDPPQNGPHRGELLVEVHGILEETPDGKSQRPIQVMAKPCFPPSFFFIPEEKDNVWVEFGAGDINNPIWTGVWYPQGKTPNTADAQAPAKFQKIIRTASGQVIQLDDSDKNEKLVIRDEKNNSTVTLDANGITVECADKTVSITCKNMEIRGDVNIDGKVHITGNTDVDNVLTVGTGPKTTIKSNEITGG
;
A
#
# COMPACT_ATOMS: atom_id res chain seq x y z
N MET A 1 55.25 -21.99 29.90
CA MET A 1 54.44 -23.15 29.44
C MET A 1 53.46 -22.56 28.45
N PHE A 2 53.62 -22.95 27.19
CA PHE A 2 52.96 -22.35 26.04
C PHE A 2 51.44 -22.53 26.16
N GLU A 3 50.67 -21.45 25.98
CA GLU A 3 49.26 -21.58 25.59
C GLU A 3 49.25 -22.40 24.29
N THR A 4 48.80 -23.64 24.39
CA THR A 4 48.65 -24.51 23.23
C THR A 4 47.59 -23.93 22.30
N GLU A 5 47.84 -23.96 20.99
CA GLU A 5 46.91 -23.51 19.95
C GLU A 5 45.51 -24.17 20.03
N GLU A 6 45.38 -25.25 20.82
CA GLU A 6 44.12 -25.94 21.10
C GLU A 6 43.11 -25.12 21.92
N SER A 7 43.54 -24.12 22.71
CA SER A 7 42.60 -23.25 23.45
C SER A 7 41.88 -22.21 22.59
N ARG A 8 42.27 -22.06 21.32
CA ARG A 8 41.62 -21.15 20.36
C ARG A 8 40.44 -21.77 19.61
N ILE A 9 40.14 -23.05 19.84
CA ILE A 9 39.07 -23.77 19.12
C ILE A 9 37.75 -23.81 19.91
N GLU A 10 37.73 -23.40 21.19
CA GLU A 10 36.51 -23.36 22.00
C GLU A 10 35.73 -22.04 21.81
N ASN A 11 34.49 -22.15 21.34
CA ASN A 11 33.47 -21.11 21.07
C ASN A 11 33.54 -20.32 19.74
N SER A 12 33.85 -20.97 18.62
CA SER A 12 33.32 -20.48 17.33
C SER A 12 31.79 -20.69 17.29
N THR A 13 31.01 -19.76 17.83
CA THR A 13 29.54 -19.73 17.67
C THR A 13 29.22 -19.86 16.18
N LYS A 14 28.47 -20.90 15.81
CA LYS A 14 28.09 -21.17 14.41
C LYS A 14 27.50 -19.92 13.78
N LYS A 15 28.06 -19.50 12.65
CA LYS A 15 27.63 -18.32 11.89
C LYS A 15 26.68 -18.72 10.78
N TYR A 16 25.67 -17.89 10.55
CA TYR A 16 24.63 -18.08 9.54
C TYR A 16 24.65 -16.94 8.52
N PHE A 17 25.40 -17.12 7.44
CA PHE A 17 25.51 -16.13 6.37
C PHE A 17 24.58 -16.48 5.21
N GLY A 18 24.01 -15.44 4.58
CA GLY A 18 23.12 -15.56 3.42
C GLY A 18 21.68 -15.14 3.73
N LYS A 19 20.79 -15.43 2.78
CA LYS A 19 19.35 -15.18 2.89
C LYS A 19 18.61 -16.50 3.09
N TYR A 20 17.76 -16.55 4.10
CA TYR A 20 16.96 -17.70 4.46
C TYR A 20 15.48 -17.40 4.19
N PRO A 21 14.72 -18.31 3.55
CA PRO A 21 13.30 -18.09 3.33
C PRO A 21 12.54 -18.19 4.66
N GLY A 22 11.73 -17.18 4.96
CA GLY A 22 10.92 -17.12 6.17
C GLY A 22 9.44 -16.94 5.87
N VAL A 23 8.58 -17.37 6.81
CA VAL A 23 7.13 -17.14 6.78
C VAL A 23 6.75 -16.33 8.01
N VAL A 24 5.99 -15.25 7.80
CA VAL A 24 5.50 -14.40 8.88
C VAL A 24 4.45 -15.16 9.70
N LEU A 25 4.70 -15.30 11.00
CA LEU A 25 3.77 -15.94 11.95
C LEU A 25 2.89 -14.92 12.67
N SER A 26 3.44 -13.74 12.97
CA SER A 26 2.71 -12.63 13.58
C SER A 26 3.42 -11.32 13.21
N ASN A 27 2.61 -10.30 12.98
CA ASN A 27 3.03 -8.91 12.77
C ASN A 27 2.48 -7.99 13.87
N ASP A 28 2.17 -8.55 15.04
CA ASP A 28 1.69 -7.75 16.17
C ASP A 28 2.82 -6.88 16.76
N PRO A 29 2.52 -5.64 17.16
CA PRO A 29 3.50 -4.81 17.87
C PRO A 29 3.84 -5.43 19.23
N PRO A 30 5.05 -5.17 19.78
CA PRO A 30 5.38 -5.53 21.15
C PRO A 30 4.33 -4.98 22.13
N GLN A 31 3.91 -5.79 23.11
CA GLN A 31 2.72 -5.57 23.96
C GLN A 31 2.59 -4.19 24.66
N ASN A 32 3.59 -3.30 24.62
CA ASN A 32 3.54 -1.99 25.27
C ASN A 32 4.29 -0.88 24.49
N GLY A 33 4.38 -0.94 23.16
CA GLY A 33 5.16 0.04 22.40
C GLY A 33 4.64 0.32 20.98
N PRO A 34 5.15 1.37 20.33
CA PRO A 34 4.88 1.61 18.92
C PRO A 34 5.43 0.44 18.10
N HIS A 35 4.72 0.06 17.04
CA HIS A 35 5.20 -0.92 16.08
C HIS A 35 6.50 -0.42 15.44
N ARG A 36 7.64 -1.12 15.61
CA ARG A 36 8.92 -0.73 14.98
C ARG A 36 9.27 -1.55 13.76
N GLY A 37 8.40 -2.50 13.42
CA GLY A 37 8.44 -3.30 12.19
C GLY A 37 8.99 -4.70 12.43
N GLU A 38 9.17 -5.10 13.68
CA GLU A 38 9.57 -6.47 13.99
C GLU A 38 8.48 -7.47 13.60
N LEU A 39 8.91 -8.64 13.15
CA LEU A 39 8.04 -9.74 12.78
C LEU A 39 8.46 -11.00 13.54
N LEU A 40 7.49 -11.76 14.03
CA LEU A 40 7.74 -13.14 14.40
C LEU A 40 7.79 -13.96 13.10
N VAL A 41 8.94 -14.54 12.78
CA VAL A 41 9.17 -15.25 11.52
C VAL A 41 9.65 -16.67 11.79
N GLU A 42 9.05 -17.62 11.09
CA GLU A 42 9.55 -19.00 10.98
C GLU A 42 10.57 -19.09 9.84
N VAL A 43 11.84 -19.41 10.15
CA VAL A 43 12.95 -19.37 9.21
C VAL A 43 13.32 -20.78 8.75
N HIS A 44 13.07 -21.08 7.48
CA HIS A 44 13.37 -22.37 6.89
C HIS A 44 14.86 -22.52 6.57
N GLY A 45 15.38 -23.75 6.70
CA GLY A 45 16.79 -24.10 6.46
C GLY A 45 17.68 -24.05 7.71
N ILE A 46 17.16 -23.57 8.84
CA ILE A 46 17.80 -23.68 10.16
C ILE A 46 16.81 -24.35 11.09
N LEU A 47 17.23 -25.40 11.78
CA LEU A 47 16.36 -26.21 12.64
C LEU A 47 16.70 -26.01 14.11
N GLU A 48 15.68 -26.00 14.95
CA GLU A 48 15.76 -26.12 16.41
C GLU A 48 14.98 -27.35 16.87
N GLU A 49 15.35 -27.88 18.03
CA GLU A 49 14.55 -28.90 18.70
C GLU A 49 13.24 -28.30 19.20
N THR A 50 12.15 -29.06 19.06
CA THR A 50 10.86 -28.68 19.62
C THR A 50 10.93 -28.66 21.15
N PRO A 51 10.08 -27.86 21.84
CA PRO A 51 10.10 -27.77 23.31
C PRO A 51 9.94 -29.10 24.05
N ASP A 52 9.34 -30.11 23.40
CA ASP A 52 9.18 -31.47 23.95
C ASP A 52 10.39 -32.38 23.71
N GLY A 53 11.41 -31.92 22.98
CA GLY A 53 12.64 -32.65 22.65
C GLY A 53 12.46 -33.82 21.67
N LYS A 54 11.29 -33.94 21.03
CA LYS A 54 10.96 -35.13 20.21
C LYS A 54 11.16 -34.94 18.72
N SER A 55 11.26 -33.71 18.26
CA SER A 55 11.35 -33.39 16.83
C SER A 55 12.15 -32.12 16.59
N GLN A 56 12.39 -31.82 15.32
CA GLN A 56 12.99 -30.57 14.89
C GLN A 56 11.98 -29.76 14.09
N ARG A 57 12.03 -28.45 14.25
CA ARG A 57 11.24 -27.50 13.47
C ARG A 57 12.13 -26.37 12.95
N PRO A 58 11.70 -25.63 11.91
CA PRO A 58 12.36 -24.38 11.57
C PRO A 58 12.42 -23.44 12.77
N ILE A 59 13.51 -22.68 12.91
CA ILE A 59 13.64 -21.74 14.03
C ILE A 59 12.60 -20.62 13.93
N GLN A 60 12.13 -20.13 15.08
CA GLN A 60 11.24 -18.99 15.15
C GLN A 60 11.95 -17.82 15.82
N VAL A 61 12.02 -16.68 15.12
CA VAL A 61 12.80 -15.52 15.56
C VAL A 61 12.00 -14.24 15.46
N MET A 62 12.28 -13.29 16.35
CA MET A 62 11.76 -11.94 16.26
C MET A 62 12.71 -11.08 15.42
N ALA A 63 12.43 -10.97 14.12
CA ALA A 63 13.31 -10.32 13.14
C ALA A 63 13.05 -8.81 13.08
N LYS A 64 14.12 -7.99 13.07
CA LYS A 64 14.04 -6.53 12.85
C LYS A 64 13.84 -6.22 11.37
N PRO A 65 13.21 -5.10 10.99
CA PRO A 65 13.02 -4.76 9.58
C PRO A 65 14.29 -4.20 8.93
N CYS A 66 14.43 -4.44 7.62
CA CYS A 66 15.34 -3.73 6.74
C CYS A 66 14.56 -2.78 5.82
N PHE A 67 13.99 -1.71 6.38
CA PHE A 67 13.21 -0.74 5.60
C PHE A 67 14.10 0.24 4.83
N PRO A 68 13.68 0.65 3.62
CA PRO A 68 14.09 1.93 3.06
C PRO A 68 13.64 3.09 3.98
N PRO A 69 14.37 4.22 4.02
CA PRO A 69 13.93 5.41 4.77
C PRO A 69 12.53 5.85 4.37
N SER A 70 11.70 6.21 5.37
CA SER A 70 10.31 6.67 5.20
C SER A 70 9.31 5.62 4.67
N PHE A 71 9.70 4.35 4.54
CA PHE A 71 8.78 3.25 4.24
C PHE A 71 8.43 2.48 5.50
N PHE A 72 7.13 2.35 5.77
CA PHE A 72 6.59 1.49 6.82
C PHE A 72 5.50 0.62 6.20
N PHE A 73 5.91 -0.51 5.64
CA PHE A 73 5.04 -1.45 4.94
C PHE A 73 5.28 -2.84 5.52
N ILE A 74 4.38 -3.27 6.40
CA ILE A 74 4.50 -4.50 7.17
C ILE A 74 3.86 -5.63 6.37
N PRO A 75 4.58 -6.73 6.07
CA PRO A 75 4.00 -7.92 5.49
C PRO A 75 2.89 -8.50 6.39
N GLU A 76 1.92 -9.14 5.77
CA GLU A 76 0.81 -9.77 6.49
C GLU A 76 1.26 -11.13 7.07
N GLU A 77 0.52 -11.64 8.05
CA GLU A 77 0.68 -13.03 8.47
C GLU A 77 0.59 -13.97 7.26
N LYS A 78 1.49 -14.96 7.22
CA LYS A 78 1.67 -15.94 6.14
C LYS A 78 2.35 -15.40 4.87
N ASP A 79 2.71 -14.12 4.81
CA ASP A 79 3.58 -13.63 3.75
C ASP A 79 4.97 -14.27 3.85
N ASN A 80 5.64 -14.40 2.70
CA ASN A 80 6.97 -14.96 2.64
C ASN A 80 8.01 -13.85 2.54
N VAL A 81 8.99 -13.87 3.44
CA VAL A 81 10.07 -12.88 3.54
C VAL A 81 11.43 -13.55 3.37
N TRP A 82 12.48 -12.75 3.16
CA TRP A 82 13.84 -13.21 3.40
C TRP A 82 14.30 -12.81 4.78
N VAL A 83 15.08 -13.67 5.43
CA VAL A 83 15.70 -13.42 6.73
C VAL A 83 17.21 -13.52 6.61
N GLU A 84 17.89 -12.58 7.23
CA GLU A 84 19.34 -12.49 7.36
C GLU A 84 19.72 -12.39 8.83
N PHE A 85 20.97 -12.71 9.15
CA PHE A 85 21.50 -12.63 10.50
C PHE A 85 22.68 -11.67 10.52
N GLY A 86 22.56 -10.55 11.23
CA GLY A 86 23.59 -9.50 11.28
C GLY A 86 24.94 -10.07 11.73
N ALA A 87 25.99 -9.93 10.90
CA ALA A 87 27.30 -10.55 11.12
C ALA A 87 27.25 -12.09 11.35
N GLY A 88 26.24 -12.74 10.78
CA GLY A 88 25.95 -14.16 10.92
C GLY A 88 25.49 -14.59 12.31
N ASP A 89 25.15 -13.65 13.20
CA ASP A 89 24.67 -13.93 14.55
C ASP A 89 23.16 -14.24 14.55
N ILE A 90 22.81 -15.48 14.91
CA ILE A 90 21.43 -15.97 14.98
C ILE A 90 20.56 -15.14 15.92
N ASN A 91 21.16 -14.45 16.91
CA ASN A 91 20.47 -13.58 17.86
C ASN A 91 20.21 -12.16 17.32
N ASN A 92 20.67 -11.86 16.11
CA ASN A 92 20.42 -10.57 15.46
C ASN A 92 19.72 -10.74 14.10
N PRO A 93 18.51 -11.32 14.09
CA PRO A 93 17.72 -11.56 12.87
C PRO A 93 17.20 -10.25 12.27
N ILE A 94 17.23 -10.17 10.95
CA ILE A 94 16.76 -9.05 10.14
C ILE A 94 15.90 -9.63 9.02
N TRP A 95 14.65 -9.20 8.87
CA TRP A 95 13.85 -9.55 7.71
C TRP A 95 14.03 -8.49 6.61
N THR A 96 14.01 -8.94 5.35
CA THR A 96 14.25 -8.09 4.18
C THR A 96 13.40 -8.54 3.01
N GLY A 97 12.61 -7.62 2.45
CA GLY A 97 11.78 -7.87 1.28
C GLY A 97 10.72 -8.96 1.46
N VAL A 98 9.89 -9.09 0.44
CA VAL A 98 8.85 -10.12 0.31
C VAL A 98 9.09 -10.84 -1.00
N TRP A 99 8.78 -12.14 -1.04
CA TRP A 99 8.74 -12.89 -2.29
C TRP A 99 7.38 -13.58 -2.43
N TYR A 100 6.92 -13.70 -3.67
CA TYR A 100 5.63 -14.30 -3.97
C TYR A 100 5.84 -15.71 -4.56
N PRO A 101 5.16 -16.73 -4.01
CA PRO A 101 5.03 -18.00 -4.70
C PRO A 101 4.37 -17.84 -6.07
N GLN A 102 4.53 -18.86 -6.92
CA GLN A 102 3.90 -18.86 -8.24
C GLN A 102 2.39 -18.61 -8.13
N GLY A 103 1.89 -17.61 -8.87
CA GLY A 103 0.47 -17.25 -8.90
C GLY A 103 -0.05 -16.55 -7.64
N LYS A 104 0.84 -16.06 -6.76
CA LYS A 104 0.47 -15.36 -5.52
C LYS A 104 0.87 -13.88 -5.49
N THR A 105 1.22 -13.31 -6.65
CA THR A 105 1.45 -11.87 -6.77
C THR A 105 0.16 -11.08 -6.48
N PRO A 106 0.24 -9.86 -5.94
CA PRO A 106 -0.92 -9.00 -5.78
C PRO A 106 -1.60 -8.71 -7.12
N ASN A 107 -2.93 -8.66 -7.13
CA ASN A 107 -3.68 -8.35 -8.34
C ASN A 107 -3.63 -6.85 -8.68
N THR A 108 -3.79 -6.52 -9.96
CA THR A 108 -4.07 -5.17 -10.48
C THR A 108 -5.40 -4.63 -9.95
N ALA A 109 -5.67 -3.34 -10.17
CA ALA A 109 -6.97 -2.73 -9.89
C ALA A 109 -8.14 -3.45 -10.60
N ASP A 110 -7.86 -4.12 -11.71
CA ASP A 110 -8.80 -4.86 -12.56
C ASP A 110 -8.87 -6.37 -12.16
N ALA A 111 -8.38 -6.72 -10.97
CA ALA A 111 -8.37 -8.07 -10.41
C ALA A 111 -7.61 -9.11 -11.27
N GLN A 112 -6.57 -8.69 -12.00
CA GLN A 112 -5.71 -9.57 -12.80
C GLN A 112 -4.30 -9.69 -12.21
N ALA A 113 -3.55 -10.73 -12.61
CA ALA A 113 -2.13 -10.77 -12.31
C ALA A 113 -1.39 -9.60 -13.00
N PRO A 114 -0.32 -9.05 -12.41
CA PRO A 114 0.42 -7.93 -12.99
C PRO A 114 1.08 -8.30 -14.32
N ALA A 115 0.94 -7.43 -15.32
CA ALA A 115 1.66 -7.52 -16.59
C ALA A 115 3.06 -6.87 -16.51
N LYS A 116 3.87 -7.08 -17.55
CA LYS A 116 5.29 -6.66 -17.63
C LYS A 116 5.56 -5.21 -17.22
N PHE A 117 4.67 -4.28 -17.57
CA PHE A 117 4.89 -2.85 -17.34
C PHE A 117 4.10 -2.30 -16.15
N GLN A 118 3.41 -3.15 -15.39
CA GLN A 118 2.58 -2.73 -14.27
C GLN A 118 3.36 -2.78 -12.94
N LYS A 119 3.18 -1.74 -12.13
CA LYS A 119 3.71 -1.61 -10.77
C LYS A 119 2.53 -1.39 -9.84
N ILE A 120 2.44 -2.19 -8.79
CA ILE A 120 1.24 -2.22 -7.94
C ILE A 120 1.67 -2.22 -6.48
N ILE A 121 1.02 -1.37 -5.70
CA ILE A 121 0.92 -1.48 -4.25
C ILE A 121 -0.52 -1.87 -3.96
N ARG A 122 -0.72 -2.99 -3.28
CA ARG A 122 -2.04 -3.46 -2.87
C ARG A 122 -2.00 -3.86 -1.40
N THR A 123 -2.95 -3.37 -0.62
CA THR A 123 -3.13 -3.74 0.79
C THR A 123 -4.17 -4.84 0.94
N ALA A 124 -4.13 -5.58 2.06
CA ALA A 124 -5.10 -6.64 2.35
C ALA A 124 -6.56 -6.14 2.42
N SER A 125 -6.76 -4.84 2.71
CA SER A 125 -8.07 -4.21 2.72
C SER A 125 -8.61 -3.86 1.33
N GLY A 126 -7.83 -4.04 0.26
CA GLY A 126 -8.25 -3.77 -1.12
C GLY A 126 -7.95 -2.35 -1.61
N GLN A 127 -7.05 -1.61 -0.95
CA GLN A 127 -6.55 -0.34 -1.50
C GLN A 127 -5.47 -0.65 -2.53
N VAL A 128 -5.48 0.09 -3.63
CA VAL A 128 -4.58 -0.13 -4.77
C VAL A 128 -4.00 1.20 -5.24
N ILE A 129 -2.68 1.22 -5.44
CA ILE A 129 -1.98 2.21 -6.25
C ILE A 129 -1.32 1.44 -7.38
N GLN A 130 -1.68 1.74 -8.62
CA GLN A 130 -1.16 1.06 -9.80
C GLN A 130 -0.62 2.08 -10.81
N LEU A 131 0.61 1.85 -11.28
CA LEU A 131 1.20 2.52 -12.44
C LEU A 131 1.32 1.50 -13.57
N ASP A 132 0.99 1.92 -14.79
CA ASP A 132 1.20 1.16 -16.02
C ASP A 132 2.05 2.00 -16.97
N ASP A 133 3.22 1.49 -17.36
CA ASP A 133 4.14 2.15 -18.31
C ASP A 133 4.06 1.49 -19.71
N SER A 134 2.93 0.88 -20.04
CA SER A 134 2.70 0.34 -21.38
C SER A 134 2.65 1.48 -22.39
N ASP A 135 3.49 1.41 -23.44
CA ASP A 135 3.59 2.45 -24.47
C ASP A 135 2.20 2.88 -25.00
N LYS A 136 1.93 4.18 -24.93
CA LYS A 136 0.67 4.84 -25.34
C LYS A 136 -0.59 4.44 -24.56
N ASN A 137 -0.43 3.67 -23.49
CA ASN A 137 -1.48 3.22 -22.59
C ASN A 137 -1.08 3.45 -21.13
N GLU A 138 -0.27 4.48 -20.89
CA GLU A 138 0.21 4.82 -19.56
C GLU A 138 -0.97 5.21 -18.67
N LYS A 139 -1.06 4.62 -17.48
CA LYS A 139 -2.10 4.96 -16.50
C LYS A 139 -1.57 4.98 -15.07
N LEU A 140 -2.10 5.91 -14.27
CA LEU A 140 -2.03 5.87 -12.81
C LEU A 140 -3.44 5.66 -12.27
N VAL A 141 -3.62 4.64 -11.42
CA VAL A 141 -4.89 4.34 -10.74
C VAL A 141 -4.68 4.33 -9.24
N ILE A 142 -5.51 5.06 -8.52
CA ILE A 142 -5.68 4.96 -7.06
C ILE A 142 -7.10 4.49 -6.80
N ARG A 143 -7.26 3.31 -6.20
CA ARG A 143 -8.57 2.66 -6.04
C ARG A 143 -8.76 2.13 -4.62
N ASP A 144 -9.95 2.38 -4.08
CA ASP A 144 -10.51 1.64 -2.96
C ASP A 144 -11.53 0.65 -3.49
N GLU A 145 -11.17 -0.63 -3.52
CA GLU A 145 -12.02 -1.69 -4.06
C GLU A 145 -13.30 -1.88 -3.26
N LYS A 146 -13.25 -1.76 -1.93
CA LYS A 146 -14.41 -1.99 -1.05
C LYS A 146 -15.45 -0.90 -1.19
N ASN A 147 -15.01 0.35 -1.33
CA ASN A 147 -15.89 1.52 -1.45
C ASN A 147 -16.12 1.96 -2.90
N ASN A 148 -15.59 1.20 -3.87
CA ASN A 148 -15.69 1.48 -5.31
C ASN A 148 -15.42 2.96 -5.65
N SER A 149 -14.34 3.49 -5.09
CA SER A 149 -13.87 4.86 -5.33
C SER A 149 -12.54 4.81 -6.06
N THR A 150 -12.41 5.58 -7.14
CA THR A 150 -11.25 5.52 -8.03
C THR A 150 -10.84 6.91 -8.49
N VAL A 151 -9.53 7.13 -8.54
CA VAL A 151 -8.91 8.25 -9.28
C VAL A 151 -8.05 7.63 -10.38
N THR A 152 -8.28 8.03 -11.63
CA THR A 152 -7.52 7.56 -12.78
C THR A 152 -6.90 8.74 -13.51
N LEU A 153 -5.62 8.63 -13.85
CA LEU A 153 -4.93 9.54 -14.75
C LEU A 153 -4.46 8.71 -15.95
N ASP A 154 -4.85 9.11 -17.15
CA ASP A 154 -4.49 8.44 -18.41
C ASP A 154 -4.38 9.44 -19.57
N ALA A 155 -4.26 8.94 -20.80
CA ALA A 155 -4.18 9.77 -22.01
C ALA A 155 -5.43 10.64 -22.27
N ASN A 156 -6.58 10.30 -21.68
CA ASN A 156 -7.83 11.07 -21.81
C ASN A 156 -7.98 12.14 -20.74
N GLY A 157 -7.15 12.13 -19.69
CA GLY A 157 -7.13 13.13 -18.64
C GLY A 157 -7.19 12.54 -17.23
N ILE A 158 -7.96 13.18 -16.35
CA ILE A 158 -8.12 12.79 -14.95
C ILE A 158 -9.60 12.52 -14.67
N THR A 159 -9.92 11.34 -14.14
CA THR A 159 -11.27 11.01 -13.66
C THR A 159 -11.25 10.74 -12.16
N VAL A 160 -12.29 11.21 -11.48
CA VAL A 160 -12.56 10.93 -10.07
C VAL A 160 -13.96 10.36 -9.97
N GLU A 161 -14.07 9.11 -9.57
CA GLU A 161 -15.32 8.37 -9.53
C GLU A 161 -15.57 7.84 -8.12
N CYS A 162 -16.76 8.12 -7.57
CA CYS A 162 -17.24 7.50 -6.34
C CYS A 162 -18.74 7.25 -6.47
N ALA A 163 -19.16 5.99 -6.57
CA ALA A 163 -20.50 5.64 -7.04
C ALA A 163 -21.65 6.22 -6.19
N ASP A 164 -21.79 5.79 -4.92
CA ASP A 164 -22.85 6.21 -4.00
C ASP A 164 -22.35 7.19 -2.92
N LYS A 165 -21.15 7.76 -3.12
CA LYS A 165 -20.46 8.62 -2.16
C LYS A 165 -20.30 10.04 -2.72
N THR A 166 -19.75 10.92 -1.89
CA THR A 166 -19.57 12.34 -2.21
C THR A 166 -18.10 12.65 -2.43
N VAL A 167 -17.78 13.34 -3.53
CA VAL A 167 -16.52 14.08 -3.64
C VAL A 167 -16.67 15.43 -2.93
N SER A 168 -15.92 15.66 -1.85
CA SER A 168 -15.93 16.91 -1.10
C SER A 168 -14.60 17.65 -1.26
N ILE A 169 -14.66 18.95 -1.55
CA ILE A 169 -13.46 19.79 -1.67
C ILE A 169 -13.59 20.96 -0.69
N THR A 170 -12.72 20.96 0.33
CA THR A 170 -12.67 22.00 1.36
C THR A 170 -11.36 22.75 1.25
N CYS A 171 -11.43 24.01 0.85
CA CYS A 171 -10.27 24.87 0.65
C CYS A 171 -10.64 26.34 0.93
N LYS A 172 -9.63 27.19 1.18
CA LYS A 172 -9.85 28.63 1.35
C LYS A 172 -10.37 29.28 0.08
N ASN A 173 -9.75 28.96 -1.07
CA ASN A 173 -10.12 29.45 -2.39
C ASN A 173 -10.10 28.25 -3.36
N MET A 174 -11.10 28.17 -4.24
CA MET A 174 -11.15 27.23 -5.36
C MET A 174 -11.16 28.02 -6.66
N GLU A 175 -10.36 27.62 -7.64
CA GLU A 175 -10.33 28.21 -8.98
C GLU A 175 -10.48 27.10 -10.02
N ILE A 176 -11.42 27.26 -10.95
CA ILE A 176 -11.66 26.33 -12.06
C ILE A 176 -11.54 27.12 -13.36
N ARG A 177 -10.61 26.71 -14.24
CA ARG A 177 -10.35 27.36 -15.52
C ARG A 177 -10.73 26.44 -16.67
N GLY A 178 -11.82 26.77 -17.35
CA GLY A 178 -12.40 25.98 -18.44
C GLY A 178 -13.91 25.91 -18.32
N ASP A 179 -14.55 25.20 -19.25
CA ASP A 179 -15.99 24.99 -19.22
C ASP A 179 -16.36 24.02 -18.09
N VAL A 180 -17.43 24.34 -17.35
CA VAL A 180 -17.93 23.53 -16.24
C VAL A 180 -19.31 23.00 -16.59
N ASN A 181 -19.40 21.70 -16.82
CA ASN A 181 -20.66 21.00 -17.06
C ASN A 181 -21.15 20.35 -15.74
N ILE A 182 -22.36 20.70 -15.30
CA ILE A 182 -22.97 20.13 -14.09
C ILE A 182 -24.29 19.48 -14.47
N ASP A 183 -24.33 18.15 -14.39
CA ASP A 183 -25.56 17.37 -14.54
C ASP A 183 -26.20 17.13 -13.17
N GLY A 184 -27.01 18.10 -12.75
CA GLY A 184 -27.65 18.07 -11.43
C GLY A 184 -28.00 19.45 -10.93
N LYS A 185 -28.17 19.56 -9.61
CA LYS A 185 -28.50 20.82 -8.94
C LYS A 185 -27.23 21.50 -8.44
N VAL A 186 -27.14 22.81 -8.66
CA VAL A 186 -26.14 23.67 -8.03
C VAL A 186 -26.79 24.36 -6.82
N HIS A 187 -26.17 24.24 -5.65
CA HIS A 187 -26.60 24.93 -4.43
C HIS A 187 -25.50 25.86 -3.94
N ILE A 188 -25.81 27.16 -3.86
CA ILE A 188 -24.87 28.21 -3.45
C ILE A 188 -25.49 28.92 -2.23
N THR A 189 -24.78 28.92 -1.10
CA THR A 189 -25.24 29.53 0.16
C THR A 189 -24.81 30.99 0.31
N GLY A 190 -23.73 31.39 -0.38
CA GLY A 190 -23.25 32.77 -0.45
C GLY A 190 -23.73 33.50 -1.71
N ASN A 191 -23.04 34.58 -2.04
CA ASN A 191 -23.30 35.33 -3.27
C ASN A 191 -22.53 34.73 -4.45
N THR A 192 -23.09 34.87 -5.65
CA THR A 192 -22.40 34.61 -6.92
C THR A 192 -22.17 35.93 -7.63
N ASP A 193 -20.95 36.17 -8.11
CA ASP A 193 -20.61 37.32 -8.95
C ASP A 193 -20.26 36.82 -10.36
N VAL A 194 -20.67 37.57 -11.38
CA VAL A 194 -20.46 37.21 -12.79
C VAL A 194 -20.01 38.47 -13.53
N ASP A 195 -18.75 38.47 -13.96
CA ASP A 195 -18.10 39.65 -14.57
C ASP A 195 -18.75 40.14 -15.87
N ASN A 196 -19.46 39.26 -16.60
CA ASN A 196 -20.03 39.58 -17.90
C ASN A 196 -21.52 39.19 -17.99
N VAL A 197 -21.87 38.11 -18.69
CA VAL A 197 -23.27 37.68 -18.88
C VAL A 197 -23.51 36.35 -18.18
N LEU A 198 -24.56 36.30 -17.37
CA LEU A 198 -25.15 35.05 -16.89
C LEU A 198 -26.37 34.70 -17.75
N THR A 199 -26.33 33.56 -18.43
CA THR A 199 -27.48 33.00 -19.17
C THR A 199 -28.07 31.83 -18.38
N VAL A 200 -29.37 31.87 -18.09
CA VAL A 200 -30.07 30.84 -17.29
C VAL A 200 -31.21 30.27 -18.11
N GLY A 201 -31.06 29.04 -18.61
CA GLY A 201 -32.04 28.42 -19.51
C GLY A 201 -31.73 28.73 -20.98
N THR A 202 -31.86 27.70 -21.82
CA THR A 202 -31.81 27.80 -23.29
C THR A 202 -32.95 27.00 -23.94
N GLY A 203 -33.86 26.46 -23.10
CA GLY A 203 -35.01 25.64 -23.48
C GLY A 203 -36.33 26.23 -22.95
N PRO A 204 -37.49 25.68 -23.31
CA PRO A 204 -38.79 26.37 -23.23
C PRO A 204 -39.32 26.70 -21.83
N LYS A 205 -38.60 26.39 -20.76
CA LYS A 205 -39.00 26.67 -19.37
C LYS A 205 -37.79 27.04 -18.51
N THR A 206 -37.60 28.33 -18.30
CA THR A 206 -37.03 28.84 -17.04
C THR A 206 -38.23 29.02 -16.08
N THR A 207 -38.10 28.93 -14.76
CA THR A 207 -39.20 29.25 -13.82
C THR A 207 -38.59 29.78 -12.56
N ILE A 208 -38.87 31.02 -12.17
CA ILE A 208 -38.48 31.54 -10.88
C ILE A 208 -39.72 32.31 -10.33
N LYS A 209 -40.03 32.00 -9.08
CA LYS A 209 -41.13 32.16 -8.12
C LYS A 209 -41.57 33.42 -7.32
N SER A 210 -41.09 34.67 -7.49
CA SER A 210 -41.17 35.86 -6.58
C SER A 210 -40.22 36.98 -7.12
N ASN A 211 -39.11 37.36 -6.44
CA ASN A 211 -38.07 38.26 -7.00
C ASN A 211 -37.12 37.49 -7.93
N GLU A 212 -37.67 37.05 -9.05
CA GLU A 212 -37.31 35.77 -9.63
C GLU A 212 -37.51 35.71 -11.17
N ILE A 213 -36.55 35.18 -11.97
CA ILE A 213 -36.67 34.90 -13.44
C ILE A 213 -37.43 33.62 -13.91
N THR A 214 -38.75 33.59 -14.12
CA THR A 214 -39.32 32.50 -14.98
C THR A 214 -39.06 32.73 -16.48
N GLY A 215 -38.76 31.65 -17.21
CA GLY A 215 -38.94 31.42 -18.66
C GLY A 215 -37.94 32.08 -19.60
N GLY A 216 -36.97 31.33 -20.18
CA GLY A 216 -36.10 31.79 -21.26
C GLY A 216 -34.73 31.14 -21.17
#